data_AF-A0A1T1HER1-F1
#
_entry.id   AF-A0A1T1HER1-F1
#
_cell.length_a   1.000
_cell.length_b   1.000
_cell.length_c   1.000
_cell.angle_alpha   90.00
_cell.angle_beta   90.00
_cell.angle_gamma   90.00
#
_symmetry.space_group_name_H-M   'P 1'
#
loop_
_entity.id
_entity.type
_entity.pdbx_description
1 polymer ?
#
loop_
_entity_poly.entity_id
_entity_poly.type
_entity_poly.pdbx_seq_one_letter_code
_entity_poly.pdbx_strand_id
1 'polypeptide(L)'
;MKISKLIKKAETYARSDELKRKEKKKYLKKVIKKLRKHEDKLRQEYDSCTDFEKSRQLKQEIALAYNQRKKGVKILKSLKKKKRDRD
;
A
#
# COMPACT_ATOMS: atom_id res chain seq x y z
N MET A 1 38.65 11.26 14.51
CA MET A 1 37.38 11.41 13.76
C MET A 1 36.70 12.68 14.26
N LYS A 2 36.51 13.73 13.45
CA LYS A 2 35.94 15.01 13.94
C LYS A 2 34.47 14.81 14.33
N ILE A 3 34.04 15.39 15.45
CA ILE A 3 32.66 15.33 15.98
C ILE A 3 31.62 15.70 14.91
N SER A 4 31.96 16.62 14.00
CA SER A 4 31.13 16.99 12.85
C SER A 4 30.78 15.82 11.90
N LYS A 5 31.66 14.83 11.74
CA LYS A 5 31.35 13.61 10.96
C LYS A 5 30.40 12.67 11.69
N LEU A 6 30.45 12.63 13.03
CA LEU A 6 29.52 11.85 13.85
C LEU A 6 28.12 12.46 13.81
N ILE A 7 28.00 13.79 13.92
CA ILE A 7 26.73 14.50 13.80
C ILE A 7 26.10 14.28 12.42
N LYS A 8 26.87 14.43 11.33
CA LYS A 8 26.38 14.14 9.98
C LYS A 8 25.92 12.68 9.80
N LYS A 9 26.63 11.71 10.39
CA LYS A 9 26.21 10.31 10.35
C LYS A 9 24.92 10.09 11.15
N ALA A 10 24.78 10.72 12.32
CA ALA A 10 23.57 10.65 13.13
C ALA A 10 22.37 11.27 12.41
N GLU A 11 22.52 12.44 11.77
CA GLU A 11 21.47 13.05 10.95
C GLU A 11 21.09 12.20 9.74
N THR A 12 22.09 11.63 9.06
CA THR A 12 21.84 10.76 7.90
C THR A 12 21.10 9.48 8.33
N TYR A 13 21.49 8.90 9.48
CA TYR A 13 20.82 7.73 10.03
C TYR A 13 19.38 8.06 10.45
N ALA A 14 19.16 9.19 11.12
CA ALA A 14 17.83 9.68 11.49
C ALA A 14 16.93 9.94 10.27
N ARG A 15 17.49 10.53 9.19
CA ARG A 15 16.76 10.76 7.92
C ARG A 15 16.49 9.49 7.12
N SER A 16 17.31 8.45 7.26
CA SER A 16 17.17 7.19 6.52
C SER A 16 15.83 6.50 6.80
N ASP A 17 15.33 6.60 8.02
CA ASP A 17 14.03 6.06 8.43
C ASP A 17 12.87 6.82 7.80
N GLU A 18 12.97 8.15 7.66
CA GLU A 18 11.98 8.94 6.97
C GLU A 18 11.92 8.63 5.47
N LEU A 19 13.08 8.48 4.83
CA LEU A 19 13.17 8.11 3.41
C LEU A 19 12.54 6.73 3.16
N LYS A 20 12.91 5.73 3.95
CA LYS A 20 12.31 4.38 3.89
C LYS A 20 10.80 4.42 4.12
N ARG A 21 10.30 5.26 5.02
CA ARG A 21 8.85 5.44 5.24
C ARG A 21 8.15 6.08 4.04
N LYS A 22 8.76 7.11 3.43
CA LYS A 22 8.23 7.78 2.23
C LYS A 22 8.16 6.81 1.04
N GLU A 23 9.20 6.01 0.84
CA GLU A 23 9.23 4.97 -0.20
C GLU A 23 8.18 3.89 0.03
N LYS A 24 8.10 3.33 1.24
CA LYS A 24 7.06 2.36 1.62
C LYS A 24 5.65 2.91 1.34
N LYS A 25 5.40 4.18 1.66
CA LYS A 25 4.12 4.84 1.37
C LYS A 25 3.87 4.98 -0.12
N LYS A 26 4.88 5.35 -0.93
CA LYS A 26 4.77 5.48 -2.39
C LYS A 26 4.49 4.12 -3.03
N TYR A 27 5.19 3.07 -2.60
CA TYR A 27 4.97 1.71 -3.06
C TYR A 27 3.57 1.21 -2.70
N LEU A 28 3.15 1.38 -1.44
CA LEU A 28 1.82 0.96 -0.98
C LEU A 28 0.69 1.67 -1.74
N LYS A 29 0.83 2.96 -2.06
CA LYS A 29 -0.12 3.67 -2.94
C LYS A 29 -0.18 3.04 -4.33
N LYS A 30 0.96 2.69 -4.93
CA LYS A 30 0.99 2.04 -6.25
C LYS A 30 0.29 0.68 -6.21
N VAL A 31 0.53 -0.12 -5.17
CA VAL A 31 -0.12 -1.43 -4.98
C VAL A 31 -1.64 -1.27 -4.84
N ILE A 32 -2.11 -0.34 -3.99
CA ILE A 32 -3.55 -0.05 -3.84
C ILE A 32 -4.18 0.38 -5.18
N LYS A 33 -3.48 1.22 -5.96
CA LYS A 33 -3.97 1.66 -7.27
C LYS A 33 -4.05 0.50 -8.27
N LYS A 34 -3.08 -0.42 -8.25
CA LYS A 34 -3.11 -1.65 -9.07
C LYS A 34 -4.26 -2.57 -8.66
N LEU A 35 -4.43 -2.81 -7.35
CA LEU A 35 -5.53 -3.61 -6.83
C LEU A 35 -6.89 -3.04 -7.21
N ARG A 36 -7.07 -1.72 -7.16
CA ARG A 36 -8.31 -1.06 -7.61
C ARG A 36 -8.56 -1.31 -9.09
N LYS A 37 -7.57 -1.10 -9.95
CA LYS A 37 -7.70 -1.37 -11.39
C LYS A 37 -8.03 -2.83 -11.67
N HIS A 38 -7.45 -3.75 -10.91
CA HIS A 38 -7.71 -5.18 -11.06
C HIS A 38 -9.12 -5.54 -10.59
N GLU A 39 -9.58 -4.99 -9.46
CA GLU A 39 -10.96 -5.10 -8.99
C GLU A 39 -11.97 -4.58 -10.03
N ASP A 40 -11.69 -3.42 -10.64
CA ASP A 40 -12.54 -2.83 -11.68
C ASP A 40 -12.62 -3.74 -12.93
N LYS A 41 -11.49 -4.34 -13.34
CA LYS A 41 -11.46 -5.30 -14.46
C LYS A 41 -12.24 -6.57 -14.16
N LEU A 42 -12.02 -7.17 -12.98
CA LEU A 42 -12.72 -8.38 -12.57
C LEU A 42 -14.23 -8.16 -12.47
N ARG A 43 -14.67 -6.95 -12.05
CA ARG A 43 -16.08 -6.57 -12.07
C ARG A 43 -16.64 -6.49 -13.49
N GLN A 44 -15.92 -5.86 -14.42
CA GLN A 44 -16.34 -5.81 -15.82
C GLN A 44 -16.45 -7.22 -16.42
N GLU A 45 -15.46 -8.09 -16.14
CA GLU A 45 -15.49 -9.48 -16.57
C GLU A 45 -16.67 -10.23 -15.95
N TYR A 46 -16.95 -10.04 -14.66
CA TYR A 46 -18.09 -10.62 -13.97
C TYR A 46 -19.43 -10.17 -14.56
N ASP A 47 -19.59 -8.87 -14.85
CA ASP A 47 -20.82 -8.30 -15.40
C ASP A 47 -21.09 -8.82 -16.83
N SER A 48 -20.03 -9.15 -17.58
CA SER A 48 -20.11 -9.78 -18.90
C SER A 48 -20.19 -11.32 -18.87
N CYS A 49 -20.03 -11.93 -17.69
CA CYS A 49 -19.92 -13.38 -17.56
C CYS A 49 -21.30 -14.02 -17.39
N THR A 50 -21.69 -14.85 -18.36
CA THR A 50 -22.92 -15.66 -18.32
C THR A 50 -22.70 -17.05 -17.74
N ASP A 51 -21.45 -17.40 -17.43
CA ASP A 51 -21.04 -18.71 -16.89
C ASP A 51 -21.04 -18.70 -15.36
N PHE A 52 -21.78 -19.65 -14.76
CA PHE A 52 -21.96 -19.74 -13.32
C PHE A 52 -20.68 -20.07 -12.55
N GLU A 53 -19.82 -20.95 -13.09
CA GLU A 53 -18.57 -21.30 -12.40
C GLU A 53 -17.55 -20.16 -12.47
N LYS A 54 -17.40 -19.55 -13.64
CA LYS A 54 -16.51 -18.40 -13.83
C LYS A 54 -16.97 -17.19 -13.02
N SER A 55 -18.26 -16.88 -12.99
CA SER A 55 -18.79 -15.79 -12.17
C SER A 55 -18.53 -16.03 -10.67
N ARG A 56 -18.64 -17.28 -10.19
CA ARG A 56 -18.28 -17.63 -8.80
C ARG A 56 -16.80 -17.40 -8.50
N GLN A 57 -15.90 -17.79 -9.40
CA GLN A 57 -14.46 -17.55 -9.27
C GLN A 57 -14.12 -16.06 -9.27
N LEU A 58 -14.66 -15.31 -10.24
CA LEU A 58 -14.48 -13.85 -10.34
C LEU A 58 -14.97 -13.14 -9.07
N LYS A 59 -16.11 -13.56 -8.50
CA LYS A 59 -16.62 -13.01 -7.25
C LYS A 59 -15.68 -13.25 -6.06
N GLN A 60 -15.05 -14.41 -5.98
CA GLN A 60 -14.04 -14.70 -4.95
C GLN A 60 -12.79 -13.82 -5.15
N GLU A 61 -12.31 -13.68 -6.38
CA GLU A 61 -11.16 -12.83 -6.68
C GLU A 61 -11.43 -11.35 -6.39
N ILE A 62 -12.62 -10.84 -6.72
CA ILE A 62 -13.06 -9.48 -6.37
C ILE A 62 -13.02 -9.29 -4.84
N ALA A 63 -13.52 -10.27 -4.08
CA ALA A 63 -13.52 -10.19 -2.62
C ALA A 63 -12.09 -10.20 -2.04
N LEU A 64 -11.19 -11.01 -2.60
CA LEU A 64 -9.77 -11.04 -2.22
C LEU A 64 -9.08 -9.71 -2.53
N ALA A 65 -9.27 -9.17 -3.74
CA ALA A 65 -8.72 -7.89 -4.16
C ALA A 65 -9.23 -6.75 -3.27
N TYR A 66 -10.53 -6.72 -2.97
CA TYR A 66 -11.13 -5.74 -2.06
C TYR A 66 -10.53 -5.82 -0.64
N ASN A 67 -10.39 -7.03 -0.10
CA ASN A 67 -9.81 -7.24 1.23
C ASN A 67 -8.35 -6.78 1.30
N GLN A 68 -7.55 -7.09 0.27
CA GLN A 68 -6.17 -6.63 0.19
C GLN A 68 -6.07 -5.11 0.03
N ARG A 69 -6.96 -4.51 -0.76
CA ARG A 69 -7.06 -3.05 -0.89
C ARG A 69 -7.39 -2.40 0.46
N LYS A 70 -8.37 -2.93 1.20
CA LYS A 70 -8.77 -2.45 2.53
C LYS A 70 -7.64 -2.56 3.54
N LYS A 71 -6.92 -3.68 3.56
CA LYS A 71 -5.70 -3.87 4.37
C LYS A 71 -4.64 -2.83 4.02
N GLY A 72 -4.35 -2.64 2.73
CA GLY A 72 -3.40 -1.64 2.25
C GLY A 72 -3.76 -0.21 2.68
N VAL A 73 -5.04 0.17 2.59
CA VAL A 73 -5.53 1.47 3.07
C VAL A 73 -5.37 1.63 4.59
N LYS A 74 -5.66 0.58 5.38
CA LYS A 74 -5.49 0.59 6.84
C LYS A 74 -4.02 0.80 7.22
N ILE A 75 -3.10 0.12 6.56
CA ILE A 75 -1.64 0.30 6.74
C ILE A 75 -1.22 1.73 6.34
N LEU A 76 -1.79 2.26 5.26
CA LEU A 76 -1.47 3.63 4.83
C LEU A 76 -1.97 4.69 5.83
N LYS A 77 -3.12 4.46 6.47
CA LYS A 77 -3.63 5.29 7.55
C LYS A 77 -2.77 5.20 8.81
N SER A 78 -2.33 4.01 9.21
CA SER A 78 -1.45 3.84 10.39
C SER A 78 -0.08 4.49 10.19
N LEU A 79 0.47 4.42 8.97
CA LEU A 79 1.70 5.13 8.60
C LEU A 79 1.55 6.67 8.63
N LYS A 80 0.34 7.21 8.44
CA LYS A 80 0.06 8.64 8.66
C LYS A 80 -0.11 8.97 10.15
N LYS A 81 -0.78 8.12 10.92
CA LYS A 81 -1.06 8.36 12.35
C LYS A 81 0.20 8.37 13.20
N LYS A 82 1.15 7.44 12.93
CA LYS A 82 2.50 7.43 13.55
C LYS A 82 3.33 8.70 13.35
N LYS A 83 2.95 9.59 12.43
CA LYS A 83 3.57 10.91 12.28
C LYS A 83 3.04 11.91 13.31
N ARG A 84 1.75 11.87 13.64
CA ARG A 84 1.09 12.83 14.56
C ARG A 84 1.43 12.61 16.03
N ASP A 85 1.76 11.38 16.43
CA ASP A 85 2.09 11.05 17.82
C ASP A 85 3.60 11.21 18.14
N ARG A 86 4.39 11.74 17.19
CA ARG A 86 5.86 11.83 17.30
C ARG A 86 6.41 13.23 16.98
N ASP A 87 5.50 14.18 16.76
CA ASP A 87 5.73 15.63 16.70
C ASP A 87 5.24 16.22 18.04
#